data_AF-A0A3Q9GCM2-F1
#
_entry.id   AF-A0A3Q9GCM2-F1
#
_cell.length_a   1.000
_cell.length_b   1.000
_cell.length_c   1.000
_cell.angle_alpha   90.00
_cell.angle_beta   90.00
_cell.angle_gamma   90.00
#
_symmetry.space_group_name_H-M   'P 1'
#
loop_
_entity.id
_entity.type
_entity.pdbx_description
1 polymer ?
#
loop_
_entity_poly.entity_id
_entity_poly.type
_entity_poly.pdbx_seq_one_letter_code
_entity_poly.pdbx_strand_id
1 'polypeptide(L)'
;MKQRSNQKSNGIKKQAIDTNSKQILGFVCGKTDTNTFKRLYQQLNTHNIQLFFSDYWKSYRQVILKPKHITSKAQTFTIEGYNSLIRHFIARFTRKSKCYSKSEKMIENTLNLLFAKWNGSLRYVF
;
A
#
# COMPACT_ATOMS: atom_id res chain seq x y z
N MET A 1 16.62 15.89 29.85
CA MET A 1 16.30 14.58 29.25
C MET A 1 15.29 14.76 28.11
N LYS A 2 15.73 14.74 26.84
CA LYS A 2 14.81 14.88 25.69
C LYS A 2 14.23 13.51 25.37
N GLN A 3 13.00 13.23 25.81
CA GLN A 3 12.24 12.12 25.24
C GLN A 3 11.88 12.49 23.80
N ARG A 4 12.70 12.04 22.84
CA ARG A 4 12.28 12.01 21.44
C ARG A 4 11.18 10.97 21.35
N SER A 5 9.92 11.42 21.27
CA SER A 5 8.79 10.59 20.88
C SER A 5 9.15 9.91 19.55
N ASN A 6 9.51 8.63 19.62
CA ASN A 6 9.95 7.87 18.47
C ASN A 6 8.67 7.52 17.67
N GLN A 7 8.21 8.46 16.84
CA GLN A 7 7.12 8.23 15.89
C GLN A 7 7.56 7.12 14.93
N LYS A 8 7.19 5.88 15.27
CA LYS A 8 7.41 4.67 14.47
C LYS A 8 7.01 4.96 13.03
N SER A 9 7.97 4.85 12.12
CA SER A 9 7.84 5.08 10.67
C SER A 9 6.50 4.59 10.09
N ASN A 10 5.63 5.54 9.72
CA ASN A 10 4.36 5.31 9.01
C ASN A 10 4.64 4.89 7.55
N GLY A 11 5.09 3.65 7.36
CA GLY A 11 5.28 3.06 6.03
C GLY A 11 3.97 2.74 5.31
N ILE A 12 4.01 2.32 4.04
CA ILE A 12 2.85 1.64 3.40
C ILE A 12 2.49 0.43 4.25
N LYS A 13 1.20 0.31 4.59
CA LYS A 13 0.71 -0.87 5.32
C LYS A 13 -0.16 -1.78 4.48
N LYS A 14 -0.97 -1.21 3.58
CA LYS A 14 -1.83 -1.96 2.68
C LYS A 14 -1.82 -1.32 1.30
N GLN A 15 -1.71 -2.15 0.27
CA GLN A 15 -1.78 -1.77 -1.12
C GLN A 15 -2.53 -2.85 -1.90
N ALA A 16 -3.16 -2.46 -3.00
CA ALA A 16 -3.83 -3.36 -3.92
C ALA A 16 -3.27 -3.13 -5.32
N ILE A 17 -2.95 -4.24 -5.98
CA ILE A 17 -2.34 -4.27 -7.30
C ILE A 17 -3.23 -5.15 -8.16
N ASP A 18 -3.53 -4.70 -9.37
CA ASP A 18 -4.16 -5.56 -10.36
C ASP A 18 -3.12 -6.58 -10.87
N THR A 19 -3.43 -7.86 -10.73
CA THR A 19 -2.54 -8.94 -11.15
C THR A 19 -2.32 -8.97 -12.65
N ASN A 20 -3.28 -8.48 -13.44
CA ASN A 20 -3.22 -8.51 -14.90
C ASN A 20 -2.45 -7.32 -15.44
N SER A 21 -2.92 -6.09 -15.15
CA SER A 21 -2.28 -4.88 -15.65
C SER A 21 -1.01 -4.47 -14.89
N LYS A 22 -0.76 -5.09 -13.72
CA LYS A 22 0.32 -4.71 -12.78
C LYS A 22 0.23 -3.26 -12.29
N GLN A 23 -0.95 -2.64 -12.42
CA GLN A 23 -1.20 -1.29 -11.92
C GLN A 23 -1.51 -1.29 -10.43
N ILE A 24 -1.09 -0.24 -9.74
CA ILE A 24 -1.48 0.01 -8.36
C ILE A 24 -2.87 0.67 -8.38
N LEU A 25 -3.85 -0.02 -7.81
CA LEU A 25 -5.24 0.44 -7.73
C LEU A 25 -5.49 1.31 -6.50
N GLY A 26 -4.73 1.10 -5.42
CA GLY A 26 -4.88 1.89 -4.20
C GLY A 26 -3.89 1.50 -3.13
N PHE A 27 -3.67 2.41 -2.18
CA PHE A 27 -2.85 2.17 -1.00
C PHE A 27 -3.30 3.04 0.16
N VAL A 28 -2.98 2.60 1.38
CA VAL A 28 -3.22 3.35 2.61
C VAL A 28 -1.98 3.30 3.52
N CYS A 29 -1.58 4.46 4.01
CA CYS A 29 -0.59 4.63 5.07
C CYS A 29 -1.29 4.63 6.44
N GLY A 30 -0.64 4.08 7.47
CA GLY A 30 -1.18 4.12 8.83
C GLY A 30 -0.88 2.89 9.69
N LYS A 31 -1.87 2.43 10.46
CA LYS A 31 -1.78 1.25 11.34
C LYS A 31 -2.31 0.00 10.63
N THR A 32 -1.87 -1.17 11.09
CA THR A 32 -2.41 -2.45 10.58
C THR A 32 -3.66 -2.80 11.37
N ASP A 33 -4.81 -2.22 10.98
CA ASP A 33 -6.10 -2.50 11.59
C ASP A 33 -7.21 -2.69 10.54
N THR A 34 -8.35 -3.19 10.98
CA THR A 34 -9.52 -3.42 10.11
C THR A 34 -10.02 -2.11 9.50
N ASN A 35 -9.89 -0.98 10.19
CA ASN A 35 -10.32 0.33 9.70
C ASN A 35 -9.47 0.82 8.52
N THR A 36 -8.15 0.62 8.60
CA THR A 36 -7.23 0.91 7.50
C THR A 36 -7.55 0.05 6.28
N PHE A 37 -7.92 -1.22 6.47
CA PHE A 37 -8.37 -2.05 5.36
C PHE A 37 -9.70 -1.59 4.77
N LYS A 38 -10.68 -1.18 5.60
CA LYS A 38 -11.95 -0.60 5.12
C LYS A 38 -11.73 0.64 4.24
N ARG A 39 -10.81 1.53 4.64
CA ARG A 39 -10.43 2.70 3.83
C ARG A 39 -9.88 2.29 2.46
N LEU A 40 -8.99 1.30 2.41
CA LEU A 40 -8.48 0.77 1.15
C LEU A 40 -9.62 0.15 0.32
N TYR A 41 -10.48 -0.65 0.94
CA TYR A 41 -11.60 -1.29 0.26
C TYR A 41 -12.58 -0.27 -0.36
N GLN A 42 -12.83 0.85 0.32
CA GLN A 42 -13.63 1.95 -0.21
C GLN A 42 -12.98 2.59 -1.43
N GLN A 43 -11.65 2.80 -1.42
CA GLN A 43 -10.92 3.30 -2.59
C GLN A 43 -11.01 2.33 -3.78
N LEU A 44 -11.04 1.03 -3.50
CA LEU A 44 -11.10 -0.01 -4.55
C LEU A 44 -12.50 -0.20 -5.14
N ASN A 45 -13.55 0.21 -4.42
CA ASN A 45 -14.92 0.06 -4.87
C ASN A 45 -15.21 0.87 -6.16
N THR A 46 -14.43 1.89 -6.46
CA THR A 46 -14.52 2.66 -7.71
C THR A 46 -14.10 1.87 -8.96
N HIS A 47 -13.33 0.79 -8.80
CA HIS A 47 -12.70 0.05 -9.90
C HIS A 47 -13.48 -1.18 -10.37
N ASN A 48 -14.73 -1.37 -9.91
CA ASN A 48 -15.58 -2.55 -10.22
C ASN A 48 -14.83 -3.89 -10.13
N ILE A 49 -14.08 -4.09 -9.04
CA ILE A 49 -13.24 -5.28 -8.86
C ILE A 49 -14.12 -6.51 -8.63
N GLN A 50 -13.90 -7.53 -9.46
CA GLN A 50 -14.66 -8.79 -9.41
C GLN A 50 -14.14 -9.74 -8.33
N LEU A 51 -12.82 -9.81 -8.17
CA LEU A 51 -12.15 -10.82 -7.35
C LEU A 51 -10.99 -10.23 -6.55
N PHE A 52 -10.95 -10.56 -5.28
CA PHE A 52 -9.88 -10.17 -4.37
C PHE A 52 -9.07 -11.38 -3.96
N PHE A 53 -7.75 -11.23 -4.01
CA PHE A 53 -6.80 -12.22 -3.54
C PHE A 53 -6.06 -11.68 -2.33
N SER A 54 -6.06 -12.42 -1.23
CA SER A 54 -5.33 -12.03 -0.03
C SER A 54 -4.79 -13.22 0.75
N ASP A 55 -3.96 -12.93 1.75
CA ASP A 55 -3.59 -13.89 2.78
C ASP A 55 -4.76 -14.19 3.74
N TYR A 56 -4.50 -15.09 4.70
CA TYR A 56 -5.47 -15.59 5.66
C TYR A 56 -5.82 -14.61 6.81
N TRP A 57 -5.51 -13.31 6.69
CA TRP A 57 -5.77 -12.34 7.75
C TRP A 57 -7.27 -12.13 8.01
N LYS A 58 -7.68 -12.24 9.27
CA LYS A 58 -9.09 -12.26 9.72
C LYS A 58 -9.89 -11.04 9.23
N SER A 59 -9.28 -9.86 9.21
CA SER A 59 -9.94 -8.61 8.81
C SER A 59 -10.37 -8.59 7.34
N TYR A 60 -9.68 -9.31 6.44
CA TYR A 60 -10.07 -9.38 5.04
C TYR A 60 -11.39 -10.13 4.86
N ARG A 61 -11.56 -11.26 5.56
CA ARG A 61 -12.80 -12.05 5.54
C ARG A 61 -14.00 -11.34 6.15
N GLN A 62 -13.76 -10.34 7.01
CA GLN A 62 -14.84 -9.55 7.62
C GLN A 62 -15.35 -8.43 6.72
N VAL A 63 -14.54 -7.99 5.74
CA VAL A 63 -14.83 -6.79 4.93
C VAL A 63 -15.10 -7.16 3.47
N ILE A 64 -14.41 -8.16 2.92
CA ILE A 64 -14.66 -8.65 1.55
C ILE A 64 -15.77 -9.70 1.59
N LEU A 65 -16.71 -9.61 0.66
CA LEU A 65 -17.74 -10.63 0.47
C LEU A 65 -17.10 -11.97 0.08
N LYS A 66 -17.47 -13.06 0.79
CA LYS A 66 -16.99 -14.43 0.54
C LYS A 66 -16.96 -14.85 -0.95
N PRO A 67 -18.00 -14.63 -1.78
CA PRO A 67 -17.96 -15.05 -3.19
C PRO A 67 -16.91 -14.30 -4.03
N LYS A 68 -16.46 -13.12 -3.57
CA LYS A 68 -15.45 -12.30 -4.23
C LYS A 68 -14.06 -12.46 -3.61
N HIS A 69 -13.88 -13.36 -2.64
CA HIS A 69 -12.63 -13.48 -1.88
C HIS A 69 -11.99 -14.85 -2.06
N ILE A 70 -10.82 -14.88 -2.69
CA ILE A 70 -9.97 -16.06 -2.75
C ILE A 70 -8.77 -15.86 -1.83
N THR A 71 -8.62 -16.78 -0.89
CA THR A 71 -7.46 -16.78 0.00
C THR A 71 -6.38 -17.69 -0.58
N SER A 72 -5.25 -17.13 -0.99
CA SER A 72 -4.13 -17.92 -1.53
C SER A 72 -2.80 -17.22 -1.27
N LYS A 73 -1.78 -18.02 -0.96
CA LYS A 73 -0.40 -17.55 -0.78
C LYS A 73 0.31 -17.33 -2.11
N ALA A 74 -0.12 -18.00 -3.19
CA ALA A 74 0.56 -17.95 -4.48
C ALA A 74 0.56 -16.53 -5.10
N GLN A 75 -0.45 -15.72 -4.80
CA GLN A 75 -0.55 -14.36 -5.34
C GLN A 75 0.15 -13.29 -4.49
N THR A 76 0.73 -13.63 -3.33
CA THR A 76 1.45 -12.64 -2.50
C THR A 76 2.81 -12.24 -3.10
N PHE A 77 3.39 -13.05 -3.99
CA PHE A 77 4.68 -12.78 -4.63
C PHE A 77 4.73 -11.41 -5.33
N THR A 78 3.65 -11.02 -6.03
CA THR A 78 3.59 -9.71 -6.71
C THR A 78 3.64 -8.57 -5.69
N ILE A 79 2.86 -8.67 -4.61
CA ILE A 79 2.82 -7.64 -3.55
C ILE A 79 4.18 -7.54 -2.85
N GLU A 80 4.83 -8.67 -2.57
CA GLU A 80 6.16 -8.73 -1.97
C GLU A 80 7.23 -8.09 -2.88
N GLY A 81 7.16 -8.36 -4.19
CA GLY A 81 8.01 -7.72 -5.20
C GLY A 81 7.88 -6.20 -5.21
N TYR A 82 6.64 -5.68 -5.24
CA TYR A 82 6.40 -4.23 -5.20
C TYR A 82 6.88 -3.60 -3.90
N ASN A 83 6.67 -4.26 -2.76
CA ASN A 83 7.21 -3.79 -1.47
C ASN A 83 8.74 -3.71 -1.49
N SER A 84 9.41 -4.63 -2.19
CA SER A 84 10.85 -4.56 -2.41
C SER A 84 11.24 -3.36 -3.28
N LEU A 85 10.54 -3.15 -4.40
CA LEU A 85 10.77 -2.01 -5.30
C LEU A 85 10.57 -0.66 -4.59
N ILE A 86 9.54 -0.52 -3.77
CA ILE A 86 9.30 0.70 -2.98
C ILE A 86 10.51 1.01 -2.09
N ARG A 87 11.06 0.00 -1.39
CA ARG A 87 12.26 0.17 -0.56
C ARG A 87 13.51 0.47 -1.40
N HIS A 88 13.60 -0.10 -2.58
CA HIS A 88 14.70 0.15 -3.50
C HIS A 88 14.71 1.61 -3.99
N PHE A 89 13.59 2.11 -4.51
CA PHE A 89 13.52 3.45 -5.09
C PHE A 89 13.37 4.56 -4.06
N ILE A 90 12.72 4.28 -2.93
CA ILE A 90 12.48 5.31 -1.91
C ILE A 90 13.34 5.00 -0.68
N ALA A 91 14.50 5.64 -0.61
CA ALA A 91 15.45 5.55 0.50
C ALA A 91 14.80 5.81 1.88
N ARG A 92 13.71 6.59 1.90
CA ARG A 92 12.93 6.90 3.10
C ARG A 92 12.32 5.67 3.78
N PHE A 93 11.96 4.63 3.02
CA PHE A 93 11.43 3.39 3.58
C PHE A 93 12.54 2.41 3.99
N THR A 94 13.80 2.69 3.62
CA THR A 94 14.95 1.83 3.88
C THR A 94 15.77 2.32 5.09
N ARG A 95 16.03 3.62 5.22
CA ARG A 95 16.92 4.17 6.26
C ARG A 95 16.20 5.08 7.25
N LYS A 96 15.55 4.47 8.26
CA LYS A 96 14.76 5.17 9.29
C LYS A 96 15.53 6.23 10.10
N SER A 97 16.86 6.11 10.21
CA SER A 97 17.69 7.04 10.99
C SER A 97 18.13 8.28 10.20
N LYS A 98 18.22 8.19 8.87
CA LYS A 98 18.79 9.25 8.02
C LYS A 98 17.76 9.90 7.11
N CYS A 99 16.88 9.09 6.53
CA CYS A 99 15.89 9.53 5.57
C CYS A 99 14.53 9.13 6.12
N TYR A 100 13.89 9.98 6.92
CA TYR A 100 12.54 9.72 7.43
C TYR A 100 11.65 10.94 7.23
N SER A 101 10.36 10.72 6.99
CA SER A 101 9.36 11.79 7.01
C SER A 101 8.79 11.91 8.40
N LYS A 102 8.64 13.15 8.88
CA LYS A 102 7.79 13.44 10.04
C LYS A 102 6.32 13.66 9.65
N SER A 103 6.07 14.02 8.39
CA SER A 103 4.72 14.25 7.87
C SER A 103 4.21 13.03 7.12
N GLU A 104 3.07 12.49 7.56
CA GLU A 104 2.35 11.42 6.86
C GLU A 104 1.93 11.84 5.46
N LYS A 105 1.46 13.10 5.31
CA LYS A 105 1.10 13.67 4.00
C LYS A 105 2.25 13.62 3.00
N MET A 106 3.48 13.86 3.45
CA MET A 106 4.65 13.76 2.58
C MET A 106 4.97 12.32 2.16
N ILE A 107 4.69 11.35 3.02
CA ILE A 107 4.82 9.92 2.69
C ILE A 107 3.80 9.57 1.61
N GLU A 108 2.54 9.94 1.82
CA GLU A 108 1.45 9.72 0.85
C GLU A 108 1.77 10.36 -0.51
N ASN A 109 2.20 11.63 -0.53
CA ASN A 109 2.56 12.32 -1.78
C ASN A 109 3.72 11.63 -2.52
N THR A 110 4.73 11.17 -1.79
CA THR A 110 5.87 10.45 -2.40
C THR A 110 5.41 9.18 -3.09
N LEU A 111 4.51 8.43 -2.44
CA LEU A 111 3.96 7.18 -2.97
C LEU A 111 3.01 7.42 -4.13
N ASN A 112 2.13 8.42 -4.01
CA ASN A 112 1.26 8.85 -5.11
C ASN A 112 2.08 9.16 -6.36
N LEU A 113 3.20 9.89 -6.22
CA LEU A 113 4.07 10.21 -7.33
C LEU A 113 4.74 8.97 -7.94
N LEU A 114 5.26 8.08 -7.10
CA LEU A 114 5.87 6.82 -7.56
C LEU A 114 4.84 5.94 -8.30
N PHE A 115 3.63 5.83 -7.76
CA PHE A 115 2.59 5.00 -8.33
C PHE A 115 1.98 5.61 -9.59
N ALA A 116 1.85 6.94 -9.67
CA ALA A 116 1.47 7.62 -10.91
C ALA A 116 2.51 7.37 -12.01
N LYS A 117 3.81 7.34 -11.68
CA LYS A 117 4.88 6.97 -12.61
C LYS A 117 4.75 5.51 -13.05
N TRP A 118 4.55 4.58 -12.12
CA TRP A 118 4.42 3.15 -12.43
C TRP A 118 3.14 2.81 -13.22
N ASN A 119 2.05 3.52 -12.97
CA ASN A 119 0.80 3.39 -13.71
C ASN A 119 0.84 4.11 -15.07
N GLY A 120 1.95 4.77 -15.43
CA GLY A 120 2.07 5.52 -16.68
C GLY A 120 1.18 6.77 -16.77
N SER A 121 0.53 7.17 -15.67
CA SER A 121 -0.33 8.35 -15.61
C SER A 121 0.45 9.66 -15.50
N LEU A 122 1.76 9.57 -15.23
CA LEU A 122 2.67 10.72 -15.15
C LEU A 122 3.12 11.10 -16.55
N ARG A 123 2.45 12.09 -17.17
CA ARG A 123 2.66 12.39 -18.59
C ARG A 123 3.99 13.13 -18.85
N TYR A 124 4.35 14.11 -18.02
CA TYR A 124 5.64 14.82 -18.05
C TYR A 124 5.93 15.44 -16.67
N VAL A 125 7.17 15.34 -16.18
CA VAL A 125 7.70 16.18 -15.10
C VAL A 125 8.98 16.81 -15.65
N PHE A 126 8.83 17.74 -16.58
CA PHE A 126 9.75 18.84 -16.92
C PHE A 126 8.95 19.84 -17.77
#